data_AF-A0A2A9NQ57-F1
#
_entry.id   AF-A0A2A9NQ57-F1
#
_cell.length_a   1.000
_cell.length_b   1.000
_cell.length_c   1.000
_cell.angle_alpha   90.00
_cell.angle_beta   90.00
_cell.angle_gamma   90.00
#
_symmetry.space_group_name_H-M   'P 1'
#
loop_
_entity.id
_entity.type
_entity.pdbx_description
1 polymer ?
#
loop_
_entity_poly.entity_id
_entity_poly.type
_entity_poly.pdbx_seq_one_letter_code
_entity_poly.pdbx_strand_id
1 'polypeptide(L)'
;MEEQIIVNHFMFCEPHGEEFCPRCCVDHRFGNNVQVEDALSEILEECILFSLEDRTSINAYEYHAMDVPGVGKDGEYSCSEHGTVDCRDCFNWAKLIAREAYEAERRKREEVHWLEKRKRLAERLNF
;
A
#
# COMPACT_ATOMS: atom_id res chain seq x y z
N MET A 1 16.74 -6.06 19.28
CA MET A 1 16.36 -6.58 17.95
C MET A 1 15.00 -6.00 17.68
N GLU A 2 14.86 -5.25 16.61
CA GLU A 2 13.55 -4.77 16.16
C GLU A 2 12.75 -5.99 15.72
N GLU A 3 11.65 -6.25 16.41
CA GLU A 3 10.81 -7.41 16.12
C GLU A 3 9.92 -7.08 14.92
N GLN A 4 9.92 -7.97 13.95
CA GLN A 4 9.24 -7.83 12.66
C GLN A 4 8.28 -9.00 12.48
N ILE A 5 7.19 -8.77 11.76
CA ILE A 5 6.18 -9.78 11.47
C ILE A 5 6.04 -9.95 9.97
N ILE A 6 5.63 -11.15 9.55
CA ILE A 6 5.33 -11.45 8.16
C ILE A 6 3.85 -11.77 8.06
N VAL A 7 3.12 -11.01 7.24
CA VAL A 7 1.71 -11.25 6.96
C VAL A 7 1.54 -11.39 5.46
N ASN A 8 1.19 -12.58 4.99
CA ASN A 8 1.08 -12.92 3.56
C ASN A 8 2.27 -12.37 2.74
N HIS A 9 3.49 -12.73 3.16
CA HIS A 9 4.78 -12.37 2.57
C HIS A 9 5.24 -10.90 2.70
N PHE A 10 4.44 -10.01 3.26
CA PHE A 10 4.86 -8.63 3.56
C PHE A 10 5.43 -8.52 4.96
N MET A 11 6.49 -7.72 5.10
CA MET A 11 7.11 -7.40 6.38
C MET A 11 6.52 -6.13 6.98
N PHE A 12 6.27 -6.16 8.29
CA PHE A 12 5.81 -5.02 9.07
C PHE A 12 6.52 -4.99 10.41
N CYS A 13 6.56 -3.84 11.07
CA CYS A 13 7.02 -3.78 12.45
C CYS A 13 6.03 -4.51 13.38
N GLU A 14 6.51 -5.37 14.27
CA GLU A 14 5.64 -6.10 15.21
C GLU A 14 4.84 -5.15 16.12
N PRO A 15 5.41 -4.08 16.70
CA PRO A 15 4.67 -3.31 17.70
C PRO A 15 3.50 -2.47 17.13
N HIS A 16 3.57 -2.07 15.86
CA HIS A 16 2.61 -1.14 15.26
C HIS A 16 1.97 -1.64 13.96
N GLY A 17 2.45 -2.73 13.38
CA GLY A 17 1.91 -3.31 12.15
C GLY A 17 2.20 -2.49 10.90
N GLU A 18 3.02 -1.43 10.97
CA GLU A 18 3.33 -0.54 9.85
C GLU A 18 4.50 -1.07 9.00
N GLU A 19 4.42 -0.94 7.68
CA GLU A 19 5.56 -1.17 6.79
C GLU A 19 6.63 -0.09 6.98
N PHE A 20 6.22 1.18 6.98
CA PHE A 20 7.05 2.31 7.39
C PHE A 20 6.60 2.78 8.77
N CYS A 21 7.40 2.48 9.78
CA CYS A 21 7.10 2.82 11.15
C CYS A 21 8.00 3.97 11.65
N PRO A 22 7.50 5.21 11.77
CA PRO A 22 8.30 6.32 12.30
C PRO A 22 8.62 6.18 13.80
N ARG A 23 7.89 5.31 14.53
CA ARG A 23 8.11 5.05 15.96
C ARG A 23 9.27 4.09 16.19
N CYS A 24 9.37 3.05 15.37
CA CYS A 24 10.44 2.07 15.41
C CYS A 24 11.60 2.42 14.47
N CYS A 25 11.45 3.45 13.63
CA CYS A 25 12.42 3.87 12.61
C CYS A 25 12.76 2.78 11.58
N VAL A 26 11.80 1.92 11.26
CA VAL A 26 11.96 0.85 10.26
C VAL A 26 11.16 1.17 9.00
N ASP A 27 11.70 0.80 7.85
CA ASP A 27 11.03 0.93 6.56
C ASP A 27 11.17 -0.38 5.77
N HIS A 28 10.09 -1.13 5.69
CA HIS A 28 9.99 -2.39 4.96
C HIS A 28 9.44 -2.20 3.53
N ARG A 29 9.05 -0.97 3.15
CA ARG A 29 8.36 -0.71 1.86
C ARG A 29 9.18 -1.14 0.66
N PHE A 30 10.51 -0.96 0.68
CA PHE A 30 11.37 -1.40 -0.41
C PHE A 30 11.25 -2.91 -0.67
N GLY A 31 11.41 -3.72 0.39
CA GLY A 31 11.29 -5.17 0.27
C GLY A 31 9.91 -5.60 -0.18
N ASN A 32 8.86 -5.00 0.39
CA ASN A 32 7.48 -5.32 0.04
C ASN A 32 7.12 -4.88 -1.39
N ASN A 33 7.67 -3.77 -1.88
CA ASN A 33 7.46 -3.30 -3.26
C ASN A 33 8.04 -4.29 -4.28
N VAL A 34 9.25 -4.81 -4.03
CA VAL A 34 9.87 -5.84 -4.89
C VAL A 34 8.98 -7.09 -5.00
N GLN A 35 8.29 -7.47 -3.92
CA GLN A 35 7.42 -8.65 -3.91
C GLN A 35 6.19 -8.52 -4.83
N VAL A 36 5.77 -7.30 -5.16
CA VAL A 36 4.56 -7.04 -5.97
C VAL A 36 4.85 -6.42 -7.33
N GLU A 37 6.09 -6.06 -7.61
CA GLU A 37 6.49 -5.37 -8.84
C GLU A 37 6.07 -6.15 -10.10
N ASP A 38 6.42 -7.44 -10.16
CA ASP A 38 6.03 -8.31 -11.28
C ASP A 38 4.51 -8.43 -11.43
N ALA A 39 3.81 -8.64 -10.30
CA ALA A 39 2.36 -8.81 -10.26
C ALA A 39 1.59 -7.54 -10.65
N LEU A 40 2.22 -6.37 -10.53
CA LEU A 40 1.64 -5.06 -10.82
C LEU A 40 2.17 -4.44 -12.11
N SER A 41 3.10 -5.08 -12.82
CA SER A 41 3.76 -4.56 -14.02
C SER A 41 2.80 -3.91 -15.02
N GLU A 42 1.76 -4.63 -15.46
CA GLU A 42 0.75 -4.11 -16.40
C GLU A 42 0.01 -2.88 -15.85
N ILE A 43 -0.27 -2.85 -14.55
CA ILE A 43 -0.96 -1.75 -13.88
C ILE A 43 -0.04 -0.53 -13.78
N LEU A 44 1.25 -0.74 -13.51
CA LEU A 44 2.25 0.34 -13.46
C LEU A 44 2.50 0.94 -14.84
N GLU A 45 2.45 0.13 -15.91
CA GLU A 45 2.50 0.61 -17.28
C GLU A 45 1.27 1.44 -17.66
N GLU A 46 0.08 1.09 -17.15
CA GLU A 46 -1.15 1.85 -17.36
C GLU A 46 -1.20 3.15 -16.52
N CYS A 47 -0.87 3.03 -15.24
CA CYS A 47 -0.90 4.10 -14.24
C CYS A 47 0.43 4.85 -14.19
N ILE A 48 0.82 5.45 -15.31
CA ILE A 48 2.12 6.10 -15.50
C ILE A 48 2.39 7.26 -14.53
N LEU A 49 1.37 7.83 -13.89
CA LEU A 49 1.52 8.90 -12.91
C LEU A 49 1.63 8.35 -11.48
N PHE A 50 1.52 7.04 -11.27
CA PHE A 50 1.71 6.38 -9.98
C PHE A 50 3.14 5.84 -9.84
N SER A 51 3.66 5.84 -8.61
CA SER A 51 4.98 5.29 -8.27
C SER A 51 4.83 4.42 -7.02
N LEU A 52 5.44 3.23 -7.04
CA LEU A 52 5.49 2.36 -5.87
C LEU A 52 6.27 2.97 -4.70
N GLU A 53 7.22 3.88 -4.96
CA GLU A 53 8.00 4.54 -3.90
C GLU A 53 7.16 5.58 -3.14
N ASP A 54 6.19 6.19 -3.82
CA ASP A 54 5.32 7.24 -3.29
C ASP A 54 3.99 6.70 -2.76
N ARG A 55 3.76 5.39 -2.83
CA ARG A 55 2.51 4.78 -2.36
C ARG A 55 2.33 4.96 -0.85
N THR A 56 1.09 4.86 -0.42
CA THR A 56 0.72 4.88 0.99
C THR A 56 1.29 3.64 1.70
N SER A 57 1.92 3.84 2.86
CA SER A 57 2.38 2.74 3.72
C SER A 57 1.18 1.94 4.21
N ILE A 58 1.28 0.61 4.17
CA ILE A 58 0.25 -0.30 4.67
C ILE A 58 0.47 -0.54 6.18
N ASN A 59 -0.62 -0.70 6.92
CA ASN A 59 -0.62 -1.18 8.29
C ASN A 59 -1.39 -2.51 8.37
N ALA A 60 -0.72 -3.63 8.65
CA ALA A 60 -1.33 -4.95 8.70
C ALA A 60 -2.47 -5.06 9.74
N TYR A 61 -2.38 -4.35 10.86
CA TYR A 61 -3.39 -4.38 11.92
C TYR A 61 -4.67 -3.63 11.52
N GLU A 62 -4.58 -2.64 10.65
CA GLU A 62 -5.77 -2.01 10.04
C GLU A 62 -6.55 -2.98 9.13
N TYR A 63 -5.90 -4.04 8.66
CA TYR A 63 -6.51 -5.13 7.88
C TYR A 63 -6.81 -6.37 8.73
N HIS A 64 -6.92 -6.20 10.05
CA HIS A 64 -7.31 -7.24 10.99
C HIS A 64 -6.30 -8.39 11.14
N ALA A 65 -5.01 -8.14 10.88
CA ALA A 65 -3.97 -9.11 11.21
C ALA A 65 -3.86 -9.27 12.74
N MET A 66 -3.91 -10.52 13.20
CA MET A 66 -3.71 -10.91 14.58
C MET A 66 -2.78 -12.12 14.67
N ASP A 67 -2.03 -12.20 15.77
CA ASP A 67 -1.17 -13.34 16.05
C ASP A 67 -2.01 -14.61 16.19
N VAL A 68 -1.48 -15.75 15.73
CA VAL A 68 -2.08 -17.05 16.01
C VAL A 68 -1.45 -17.61 17.30
N PRO A 69 -2.23 -17.80 18.38
CA PRO A 69 -1.71 -18.30 19.63
C PRO A 69 -1.03 -19.67 19.47
N GLY A 70 0.21 -19.78 19.93
CA GLY A 70 0.95 -21.05 19.97
C GLY A 70 1.87 -21.36 18.78
N VAL A 71 1.94 -20.49 17.76
CA VAL A 71 2.80 -20.69 16.57
C VAL A 71 4.21 -20.05 16.74
N GLY A 72 4.42 -19.27 17.81
CA GLY A 72 5.71 -18.62 18.10
C GLY A 72 5.88 -17.27 17.40
N LYS A 73 7.03 -16.60 17.60
CA LYS A 73 7.32 -15.24 17.10
C LYS A 73 7.53 -15.15 15.59
N ASP A 74 7.86 -16.27 14.94
CA ASP A 74 7.87 -16.40 13.47
C ASP A 74 6.47 -16.77 12.94
N GLY A 75 5.44 -16.57 13.78
CA GLY A 75 4.13 -17.15 13.65
C GLY A 75 3.33 -16.62 12.47
N GLU A 76 2.57 -17.53 11.89
CA GLU A 76 1.50 -17.26 10.95
C GLU A 76 0.53 -16.22 11.52
N TYR A 77 0.25 -15.15 10.76
CA TYR A 77 -0.76 -14.15 11.13
C TYR A 77 -2.09 -14.52 10.49
N SER A 78 -3.15 -14.48 11.30
CA SER A 78 -4.51 -14.73 10.83
C SER A 78 -5.31 -13.44 10.73
N CYS A 79 -6.30 -13.45 9.83
CA CYS A 79 -7.29 -12.40 9.77
C CYS A 79 -8.33 -12.61 10.87
N SER A 80 -8.55 -11.63 11.75
CA SER A 80 -9.55 -11.76 12.82
C SER A 80 -11.00 -11.79 12.30
N GLU A 81 -11.26 -11.33 11.08
CA GLU A 81 -12.60 -11.35 10.47
C GLU A 81 -12.93 -12.72 9.84
N HIS A 82 -11.97 -13.30 9.12
CA HIS A 82 -12.17 -14.56 8.38
C HIS A 82 -11.64 -15.79 9.12
N GLY A 83 -10.81 -15.61 10.14
CA GLY A 83 -10.18 -16.68 10.92
C GLY A 83 -9.12 -17.49 10.15
N THR A 84 -8.68 -17.00 8.98
CA THR A 84 -7.76 -17.71 8.09
C THR A 84 -6.37 -17.06 8.17
N VAL A 85 -5.35 -17.91 8.34
CA VAL A 85 -3.94 -17.53 8.15
C VAL A 85 -3.72 -17.06 6.72
N ASP A 86 -2.98 -15.97 6.54
CA ASP A 86 -2.67 -15.42 5.22
C ASP A 86 -3.93 -15.25 4.35
N CYS A 87 -4.99 -14.69 4.96
CA CYS A 87 -6.28 -14.47 4.31
C CYS A 87 -6.11 -13.73 2.98
N ARG A 88 -6.40 -14.42 1.87
CA ARG A 88 -6.22 -13.88 0.51
C ARG A 88 -7.22 -12.80 0.12
N ASP A 89 -8.24 -12.56 0.94
CA ASP A 89 -9.22 -11.50 0.72
C ASP A 89 -8.78 -10.20 1.43
N CYS A 90 -8.30 -10.31 2.67
CA CYS A 90 -7.87 -9.16 3.48
C CYS A 90 -6.41 -8.76 3.25
N PHE A 91 -5.52 -9.74 3.09
CA PHE A 91 -4.07 -9.54 2.96
C PHE A 91 -3.60 -9.57 1.51
N ASN A 92 -4.49 -9.29 0.56
CA ASN A 92 -4.11 -9.13 -0.83
C ASN A 92 -3.46 -7.76 -1.07
N TRP A 93 -2.21 -7.64 -0.63
CA TRP A 93 -1.47 -6.38 -0.69
C TRP A 93 -1.34 -5.84 -2.10
N ALA A 94 -1.08 -6.72 -3.09
CA ALA A 94 -1.03 -6.34 -4.50
C ALA A 94 -2.35 -5.70 -4.97
N LYS A 95 -3.51 -6.29 -4.63
CA LYS A 95 -4.82 -5.72 -4.97
C LYS A 95 -5.06 -4.37 -4.31
N LEU A 96 -4.60 -4.17 -3.08
CA LEU A 96 -4.73 -2.88 -2.39
C LEU A 96 -3.88 -1.80 -3.07
N ILE A 97 -2.63 -2.12 -3.40
CA ILE A 97 -1.71 -1.22 -4.11
C ILE A 97 -2.22 -0.92 -5.53
N ALA A 98 -2.73 -1.92 -6.24
CA ALA A 98 -3.35 -1.76 -7.56
C ALA A 98 -4.51 -0.75 -7.50
N ARG A 99 -5.40 -0.87 -6.50
CA ARG A 99 -6.50 0.06 -6.30
C ARG A 99 -5.99 1.49 -6.05
N GLU A 100 -4.99 1.64 -5.20
CA GLU A 100 -4.35 2.95 -4.96
C GLU A 100 -3.78 3.55 -6.26
N ALA A 101 -3.11 2.73 -7.08
CA ALA A 101 -2.55 3.16 -8.35
C ALA A 101 -3.62 3.76 -9.28
N TYR A 102 -4.74 3.05 -9.47
CA TYR A 102 -5.86 3.53 -10.28
C TYR A 102 -6.49 4.81 -9.72
N GLU A 103 -6.66 4.90 -8.40
CA GLU A 103 -7.22 6.09 -7.75
C GLU A 103 -6.29 7.31 -7.86
N ALA A 104 -4.99 7.10 -7.70
CA ALA A 104 -3.96 8.12 -7.84
C ALA A 104 -3.87 8.63 -9.28
N GLU A 105 -3.86 7.72 -10.26
CA GLU A 105 -3.85 8.03 -11.69
C GLU A 105 -5.07 8.89 -12.07
N ARG A 106 -6.27 8.46 -11.67
CA ARG A 106 -7.52 9.21 -11.92
C ARG A 106 -7.44 10.61 -11.32
N ARG A 107 -7.04 10.73 -10.05
CA ARG A 107 -6.95 12.02 -9.35
C ARG A 107 -5.98 12.97 -10.04
N LYS A 108 -4.81 12.49 -10.45
CA LYS A 108 -3.81 13.31 -11.16
C LYS A 108 -4.33 13.78 -12.52
N ARG A 109 -5.05 12.93 -13.26
CA ARG A 109 -5.70 13.32 -14.53
C ARG A 109 -6.78 14.39 -14.33
N GLU A 110 -7.62 14.24 -13.31
CA GLU A 110 -8.63 15.24 -12.96
C GLU A 110 -8.01 16.59 -12.58
N GLU A 111 -6.91 16.56 -11.81
CA GLU A 111 -6.15 17.75 -11.45
C GLU A 111 -5.58 18.47 -12.68
N VAL A 112 -4.93 17.73 -13.58
CA VAL A 112 -4.41 18.28 -14.86
C VAL A 112 -5.53 18.94 -15.66
N HIS A 113 -6.65 18.24 -15.83
CA HIS A 113 -7.80 18.77 -16.56
C HIS A 113 -8.35 20.06 -15.92
N TRP A 114 -8.43 20.11 -14.59
CA TRP A 114 -8.89 21.31 -13.87
C TRP A 114 -7.92 22.48 -14.00
N LEU A 115 -6.60 22.23 -13.92
CA LEU A 115 -5.57 23.25 -14.12
C LEU A 115 -5.64 23.85 -15.53
N GLU A 116 -5.83 23.03 -16.57
CA GLU A 116 -6.00 23.50 -17.94
C GLU A 116 -7.27 24.35 -18.11
N LYS A 117 -8.38 23.96 -17.46
CA LYS A 117 -9.61 24.75 -17.48
C LYS A 117 -9.40 26.11 -16.80
N ARG A 118 -8.70 26.15 -15.66
CA ARG A 118 -8.36 27.40 -14.97
C ARG A 118 -7.46 28.29 -15.81
N LYS A 119 -6.44 27.71 -16.45
CA LYS A 119 -5.53 28.45 -17.35
C LYS A 119 -6.30 29.12 -18.48
N ARG A 120 -7.18 28.39 -19.16
CA ARG A 120 -8.06 28.92 -20.21
C ARG A 120 -8.97 30.05 -19.71
N LEU A 121 -9.51 29.94 -18.49
CA LEU A 121 -10.33 31.00 -17.91
C LEU A 121 -9.50 32.26 -17.60
N ALA A 122 -8.30 32.09 -17.02
CA ALA A 122 -7.40 33.19 -16.71
C ALA A 122 -6.96 33.92 -17.99
N GLU A 123 -6.62 33.18 -19.06
CA GLU A 123 -6.31 33.74 -20.37
C GLU A 123 -7.49 34.55 -20.93
N ARG A 124 -8.73 34.08 -20.78
CA ARG A 124 -9.94 34.81 -21.25
C ARG A 124 -10.26 36.07 -20.43
N LEU A 125 -9.80 36.16 -19.18
CA LEU A 125 -10.05 37.29 -18.28
C LEU A 125 -8.92 38.34 -18.30
N ASN A 126 -7.75 38.00 -18.85
CA ASN A 126 -6.61 38.90 -19.03
C ASN A 126 -6.61 39.64 -20.38
N PHE A 127 -7.74 39.65 -21.09
CA PHE A 127 -8.03 40.47 -22.27
C PHE A 127 -9.23 41.37 -22.01
#